data_AF-A0A3M1P288-F1
#
_entry.id   AF-A0A3M1P288-F1
#
_cell.length_a   1.000
_cell.length_b   1.000
_cell.length_c   1.000
_cell.angle_alpha   90.00
_cell.angle_beta   90.00
_cell.angle_gamma   90.00
#
_symmetry.space_group_name_H-M   'P 1'
#
loop_
_entity.id
_entity.type
_entity.pdbx_description
1 polymer ?
#
loop_
_entity_poly.entity_id
_entity_poly.type
_entity_poly.pdbx_seq_one_letter_code
_entity_poly.pdbx_strand_id
1 'polypeptide(L)'
;MGNHDPNRVRYCKTTGLPVCLDAQLFIRLHAVMAVVFLLVGGIAAILIALTRWPAVHLLNSLWFYRVLTIHGLNMLIFWILFMEVAILYFAGTSLLNTRVFSRNLGWVGFILMVVGALLVDYMILKGQGDVLMTSYVPLRAHPLFYLGLILFAVGTLVGVINFFGSIYLAQRDKTYEGSMPLVAFGALAAAIIAVFTILHGATALIPTFTWTMGWTSQPDAGWYRLIWWGLGHPSQQVNVCAMVAVWYFLATMTTGAKPLNETVCRSAFVLYILFINLASAHHLLVDPALGATWKIWNTSYAMYLAVLASLIHGFTVPASVELAQRVKGFTRGIFNWLTSAPWRDPGFSAFFLSLVIFGFIGGITGVTLGTSQINIIAHNTLRIPGHFHGTVVGGTSLAFMGLAYYVVPLIFQKEYYLKGLARIQPYLFGGGITL
;
A
#
# COMPACT_ATOMS: atom_id res chain seq x y z
N MET A 1 22.58 -2.91 -22.33
CA MET A 1 22.11 -4.29 -22.58
C MET A 1 21.64 -4.89 -21.25
N GLY A 2 20.65 -5.77 -21.23
CA GLY A 2 20.17 -6.40 -19.97
C GLY A 2 21.12 -7.49 -19.48
N ASN A 3 21.07 -7.84 -18.19
CA ASN A 3 21.90 -8.87 -17.56
C ASN A 3 21.15 -10.20 -17.31
N HIS A 4 20.05 -10.43 -18.03
CA HIS A 4 19.24 -11.63 -17.86
C HIS A 4 19.97 -12.87 -18.36
N ASP A 5 19.69 -14.01 -17.74
CA ASP A 5 20.00 -15.31 -18.36
C ASP A 5 19.17 -15.43 -19.65
N PRO A 6 19.79 -15.70 -20.82
CA PRO A 6 19.10 -15.80 -22.11
C PRO A 6 17.89 -16.75 -22.10
N ASN A 7 17.95 -17.80 -21.27
CA ASN A 7 16.86 -18.79 -21.16
C ASN A 7 15.78 -18.39 -20.14
N ARG A 8 15.97 -17.29 -19.42
CA ARG A 8 15.07 -16.83 -18.34
C ARG A 8 14.54 -15.41 -18.53
N VAL A 9 14.47 -14.96 -19.77
CA VAL A 9 13.85 -13.69 -20.14
C VAL A 9 12.88 -13.91 -21.30
N ARG A 10 11.78 -13.15 -21.27
CA ARG A 10 10.91 -12.98 -22.44
C ARG A 10 10.65 -11.49 -22.64
N TYR A 11 10.22 -11.12 -23.84
CA TYR A 11 9.82 -9.74 -24.12
C TYR A 11 8.30 -9.64 -24.15
N CYS A 12 7.75 -8.59 -23.53
CA CYS A 12 6.33 -8.30 -23.65
C CYS A 12 6.02 -7.87 -25.09
N LYS A 13 5.06 -8.54 -25.74
CA LYS A 13 4.63 -8.20 -27.10
C LYS A 13 3.99 -6.81 -27.20
N THR A 14 3.40 -6.31 -26.11
CA THR A 14 2.69 -5.01 -26.08
C THR A 14 3.63 -3.86 -25.72
N THR A 15 4.46 -4.02 -24.68
CA THR A 15 5.31 -2.92 -24.17
C THR A 15 6.75 -3.00 -24.63
N GLY A 16 7.18 -4.12 -25.22
CA GLY A 16 8.58 -4.39 -25.54
C GLY A 16 9.48 -4.59 -24.30
N LEU A 17 8.95 -4.47 -23.09
CA LEU A 17 9.74 -4.59 -21.87
C LEU A 17 10.24 -6.03 -21.65
N PRO A 18 11.48 -6.20 -21.16
CA PRO A 18 12.01 -7.48 -20.75
C PRO A 18 11.32 -7.93 -19.46
N VAL A 19 10.91 -9.19 -19.41
CA VAL A 19 10.28 -9.83 -18.26
C VAL A 19 11.16 -10.99 -17.83
N CYS A 20 11.81 -10.84 -16.68
CA CYS A 20 12.57 -11.91 -16.04
C CYS A 20 11.59 -13.00 -15.57
N LEU A 21 11.77 -14.25 -16.03
CA LEU A 21 10.85 -15.35 -15.73
C LEU A 21 10.84 -15.71 -14.23
N ASP A 22 11.99 -15.60 -13.56
CA ASP A 22 12.07 -15.83 -12.12
C ASP A 22 11.30 -14.75 -11.34
N ALA A 23 11.42 -13.47 -11.73
CA ALA A 23 10.61 -12.40 -11.14
C ALA A 23 9.12 -12.58 -11.46
N GLN A 24 8.79 -12.98 -12.70
CA GLN A 24 7.43 -13.24 -13.15
C GLN A 24 6.72 -14.26 -12.26
N LEU A 25 7.41 -15.31 -11.82
CA LEU A 25 6.88 -16.30 -10.88
C LEU A 25 6.45 -15.62 -9.56
N PHE A 26 7.34 -14.84 -8.94
CA PHE A 26 7.04 -14.21 -7.65
C PHE A 26 5.99 -13.11 -7.75
N ILE A 27 5.97 -12.34 -8.84
CA ILE A 27 4.89 -11.39 -9.13
C ILE A 27 3.55 -12.13 -9.16
N ARG A 28 3.46 -13.27 -9.86
CA ARG A 28 2.22 -14.07 -9.91
C ARG A 28 1.81 -14.58 -8.55
N LEU A 29 2.74 -15.21 -7.82
CA LEU A 29 2.47 -15.78 -6.50
C LEU A 29 1.94 -14.73 -5.53
N HIS A 30 2.61 -13.58 -5.45
CA HIS A 30 2.22 -12.51 -4.55
C HIS A 30 0.93 -11.83 -4.99
N ALA A 31 0.75 -11.54 -6.29
CA ALA A 31 -0.50 -10.95 -6.78
C ALA A 31 -1.72 -11.87 -6.55
N VAL A 32 -1.56 -13.19 -6.69
CA VAL A 32 -2.64 -14.15 -6.38
C VAL A 32 -2.96 -14.14 -4.89
N MET A 33 -1.95 -14.25 -4.02
CA MET A 33 -2.18 -14.21 -2.58
C MET A 33 -2.80 -12.90 -2.13
N ALA A 34 -2.37 -11.78 -2.71
CA ALA A 34 -2.99 -10.49 -2.50
C ALA A 34 -4.52 -10.61 -2.76
N VAL A 35 -4.93 -11.03 -3.94
CA VAL A 35 -6.36 -11.12 -4.29
C VAL A 35 -7.13 -12.07 -3.36
N VAL A 36 -6.50 -13.16 -2.90
CA VAL A 36 -7.10 -14.08 -1.91
C VAL A 36 -7.36 -13.37 -0.58
N PHE A 37 -6.36 -12.67 -0.02
CA PHE A 37 -6.53 -11.93 1.24
C PHE A 37 -7.50 -10.74 1.09
N LEU A 38 -7.54 -10.09 -0.08
CA LEU A 38 -8.57 -9.09 -0.40
C LEU A 38 -9.98 -9.70 -0.36
N LEU A 39 -10.16 -10.90 -0.91
CA LEU A 39 -11.45 -11.59 -0.89
C LEU A 39 -11.88 -11.93 0.54
N VAL A 40 -10.97 -12.49 1.35
CA VAL A 40 -11.24 -12.82 2.75
C VAL A 40 -11.61 -11.57 3.55
N GLY A 41 -10.79 -10.51 3.44
CA GLY A 41 -11.05 -9.23 4.08
C GLY A 41 -12.33 -8.54 3.58
N GLY A 42 -12.66 -8.69 2.29
CA GLY A 42 -13.89 -8.17 1.68
C GLY A 42 -15.15 -8.89 2.16
N ILE A 43 -15.12 -10.22 2.29
CA ILE A 43 -16.22 -10.98 2.90
C ILE A 43 -16.42 -10.53 4.34
N ALA A 44 -15.34 -10.40 5.11
CA ALA A 44 -15.40 -9.88 6.47
C ALA A 44 -16.02 -8.46 6.53
N ALA A 45 -15.67 -7.58 5.58
CA ALA A 45 -16.26 -6.24 5.46
C ALA A 45 -17.78 -6.28 5.27
N ILE A 46 -18.28 -7.16 4.40
CA ILE A 46 -19.73 -7.33 4.15
C ILE A 46 -20.43 -7.79 5.42
N LEU A 47 -19.87 -8.78 6.14
CA LEU A 47 -20.43 -9.26 7.39
C LEU A 47 -20.50 -8.16 8.47
N ILE A 48 -19.46 -7.32 8.56
CA ILE A 48 -19.42 -6.17 9.46
C ILE A 48 -20.52 -5.17 9.08
N ALA A 49 -20.62 -4.80 7.80
CA ALA A 49 -21.62 -3.84 7.32
C ALA A 49 -23.06 -4.33 7.58
N LEU A 50 -23.36 -5.59 7.28
CA LEU A 50 -24.66 -6.20 7.55
C LEU A 50 -24.97 -6.29 9.05
N THR A 51 -23.95 -6.48 9.89
CA THR A 51 -24.15 -6.46 11.36
C THR A 51 -24.45 -5.06 11.88
N ARG A 52 -23.86 -4.03 11.27
CA ARG A 52 -24.08 -2.62 11.62
C ARG A 52 -25.42 -2.10 11.14
N TRP A 53 -26.06 -2.75 10.17
CA TRP A 53 -27.42 -2.44 9.74
C TRP A 53 -28.43 -2.95 10.79
N PRO A 54 -29.17 -2.06 11.49
CA PRO A 54 -30.05 -2.47 12.59
C PRO A 54 -31.12 -3.51 12.22
N ALA A 55 -31.56 -3.54 10.96
CA ALA A 55 -32.56 -4.50 10.50
C ALA A 55 -32.01 -5.92 10.28
N VAL A 56 -30.69 -6.07 10.06
CA VAL A 56 -30.07 -7.36 9.73
C VAL A 56 -29.30 -7.92 10.93
N HIS A 57 -28.41 -7.13 11.52
CA HIS A 57 -27.66 -7.47 12.75
C HIS A 57 -27.10 -8.92 12.81
N LEU A 58 -26.38 -9.32 11.76
CA LEU A 58 -26.03 -10.72 11.48
C LEU A 58 -25.12 -11.40 12.52
N LEU A 59 -24.13 -10.68 13.07
CA LEU A 59 -23.15 -11.24 14.01
C LEU A 59 -23.41 -10.79 15.45
N ASN A 60 -23.20 -11.69 16.41
CA ASN A 60 -23.10 -11.31 17.82
C ASN A 60 -21.79 -10.53 18.10
N SER A 61 -21.67 -9.95 19.30
CA SER A 61 -20.52 -9.12 19.68
C SER A 61 -19.17 -9.84 19.54
N LEU A 62 -19.08 -11.11 19.98
CA LEU A 62 -17.85 -11.90 19.89
C LEU A 62 -17.40 -12.05 18.43
N TRP A 63 -18.29 -12.49 17.55
CA TRP A 63 -17.98 -12.65 16.13
C TRP A 63 -17.75 -11.31 15.42
N PHE A 64 -18.43 -10.24 15.84
CA PHE A 64 -18.20 -8.91 15.28
C PHE A 64 -16.73 -8.48 15.47
N TYR A 65 -16.19 -8.54 16.68
CA TYR A 65 -14.79 -8.15 16.95
C TYR A 65 -13.77 -9.11 16.32
N ARG A 66 -14.09 -10.40 16.24
CA ARG A 66 -13.27 -11.39 15.55
C ARG A 66 -13.17 -11.11 14.05
N VAL A 67 -14.31 -10.91 13.40
CA VAL A 67 -14.39 -10.59 11.97
C VAL A 67 -13.80 -9.21 11.69
N LEU A 68 -13.95 -8.24 12.58
CA LEU A 68 -13.29 -6.93 12.49
C LEU A 68 -11.75 -7.05 12.54
N THR A 69 -11.23 -7.96 13.37
CA THR A 69 -9.80 -8.25 13.42
C THR A 69 -9.30 -8.88 12.12
N ILE A 70 -10.02 -9.88 11.59
CA ILE A 70 -9.74 -10.49 10.27
C ILE A 70 -9.74 -9.42 9.19
N HIS A 71 -10.81 -8.62 9.10
CA HIS A 71 -10.95 -7.56 8.10
C HIS A 71 -9.77 -6.60 8.11
N GLY A 72 -9.43 -6.05 9.28
CA GLY A 72 -8.33 -5.09 9.41
C GLY A 72 -7.00 -5.67 8.94
N LEU A 73 -6.63 -6.87 9.40
CA LEU A 73 -5.35 -7.50 9.06
C LEU A 73 -5.29 -7.93 7.59
N ASN A 74 -6.37 -8.51 7.07
CA ASN A 74 -6.43 -8.97 5.68
C ASN A 74 -6.38 -7.80 4.70
N MET A 75 -7.11 -6.70 4.97
CA MET A 75 -7.23 -5.57 4.06
C MET A 75 -6.07 -4.59 4.15
N LEU A 76 -5.54 -4.35 5.35
CA LEU A 76 -4.55 -3.28 5.58
C LEU A 76 -3.12 -3.78 5.65
N ILE A 77 -2.92 -5.08 5.89
CA ILE A 77 -1.60 -5.69 5.99
C ILE A 77 -1.40 -6.71 4.87
N PHE A 78 -2.19 -7.79 4.84
CA PHE A 78 -1.88 -8.93 3.97
C PHE A 78 -2.10 -8.60 2.49
N TRP A 79 -3.30 -8.16 2.09
CA TRP A 79 -3.62 -7.75 0.72
C TRP A 79 -2.57 -6.77 0.16
N ILE A 80 -2.33 -5.70 0.92
CA ILE A 80 -1.50 -4.59 0.50
C ILE A 80 -0.05 -5.02 0.37
N LEU A 81 0.55 -5.62 1.41
CA LEU A 81 1.96 -5.97 1.39
C LEU A 81 2.28 -7.07 0.36
N PHE A 82 1.38 -8.03 0.12
CA PHE A 82 1.55 -8.96 -0.99
C PHE A 82 1.56 -8.22 -2.34
N MET A 83 0.63 -7.30 -2.56
CA MET A 83 0.60 -6.53 -3.81
C MET A 83 1.84 -5.64 -3.97
N GLU A 84 2.28 -4.98 -2.91
CA GLU A 84 3.46 -4.12 -2.91
C GLU A 84 4.74 -4.89 -3.22
N VAL A 85 4.94 -6.04 -2.59
CA VAL A 85 6.11 -6.87 -2.90
C VAL A 85 6.05 -7.38 -4.35
N ALA A 86 4.86 -7.66 -4.90
CA ALA A 86 4.72 -7.94 -6.34
C ALA A 86 5.13 -6.72 -7.20
N ILE A 87 4.75 -5.50 -6.80
CA ILE A 87 5.17 -4.25 -7.45
C ILE A 87 6.69 -4.09 -7.35
N LEU A 88 7.32 -4.38 -6.21
CA LEU A 88 8.78 -4.34 -6.04
C LEU A 88 9.48 -5.30 -7.01
N TYR A 89 9.02 -6.56 -7.11
CA TYR A 89 9.59 -7.50 -8.09
C TYR A 89 9.48 -6.99 -9.52
N PHE A 90 8.35 -6.39 -9.90
CA PHE A 90 8.17 -5.82 -11.24
C PHE A 90 9.08 -4.61 -11.48
N ALA A 91 9.03 -3.62 -10.58
CA ALA A 91 9.77 -2.38 -10.69
C ALA A 91 11.29 -2.59 -10.60
N GLY A 92 11.75 -3.54 -9.78
CA GLY A 92 13.15 -3.85 -9.57
C GLY A 92 13.77 -4.73 -10.66
N THR A 93 12.98 -5.24 -11.61
CA THR A 93 13.48 -6.09 -12.70
C THR A 93 13.08 -5.58 -14.07
N SER A 94 11.80 -5.54 -14.38
CA SER A 94 11.30 -5.24 -15.74
C SER A 94 11.59 -3.80 -16.14
N LEU A 95 11.42 -2.84 -15.21
CA LEU A 95 11.68 -1.42 -15.47
C LEU A 95 13.17 -1.07 -15.48
N LEU A 96 14.02 -1.89 -14.85
CA LEU A 96 15.47 -1.69 -14.80
C LEU A 96 16.23 -2.60 -15.76
N ASN A 97 15.51 -3.41 -16.55
CA ASN A 97 16.09 -4.40 -17.46
C ASN A 97 17.12 -5.32 -16.78
N THR A 98 16.84 -5.72 -15.54
CA THR A 98 17.74 -6.55 -14.72
C THR A 98 17.05 -7.84 -14.27
N ARG A 99 17.85 -8.88 -14.02
CA ARG A 99 17.38 -10.10 -13.38
C ARG A 99 17.07 -9.89 -11.89
N VAL A 100 16.24 -10.78 -11.32
CA VAL A 100 16.05 -10.83 -9.86
C VAL A 100 17.35 -11.23 -9.16
N PHE A 101 17.61 -10.63 -8.00
CA PHE A 101 18.82 -10.89 -7.23
C PHE A 101 18.94 -12.35 -6.75
N SER A 102 17.91 -12.89 -6.11
CA SER A 102 17.92 -14.27 -5.65
C SER A 102 16.53 -14.91 -5.70
N ARG A 103 16.44 -16.04 -6.43
CA ARG A 103 15.23 -16.88 -6.44
C ARG A 103 14.99 -17.54 -5.09
N ASN A 104 16.05 -17.90 -4.36
CA ASN A 104 15.94 -18.54 -3.05
C ASN A 104 15.35 -17.57 -2.03
N LEU A 105 15.82 -16.31 -2.02
CA LEU A 105 15.21 -15.27 -1.18
C LEU A 105 13.75 -15.03 -1.56
N GLY A 106 13.41 -15.10 -2.85
CA GLY A 106 12.01 -15.00 -3.29
C GLY A 106 11.11 -16.07 -2.70
N TRP A 107 11.57 -17.32 -2.64
CA TRP A 107 10.81 -18.41 -2.00
C TRP A 107 10.74 -18.27 -0.49
N VAL A 108 11.86 -17.96 0.17
CA VAL A 108 11.89 -17.76 1.63
C VAL A 108 10.94 -16.65 2.04
N GLY A 109 11.01 -15.48 1.38
CA GLY A 109 10.12 -14.36 1.66
C GLY A 109 8.65 -14.72 1.45
N PHE A 110 8.32 -15.35 0.32
CA PHE A 110 6.95 -15.77 0.01
C PHE A 110 6.37 -16.74 1.04
N ILE A 111 7.12 -17.80 1.39
CA ILE A 111 6.66 -18.83 2.33
C ILE A 111 6.44 -18.21 3.70
N LEU A 112 7.35 -17.36 4.18
CA LEU A 112 7.21 -16.67 5.46
C LEU A 112 5.96 -15.78 5.50
N MET A 113 5.69 -15.03 4.43
CA MET A 113 4.47 -14.22 4.32
C MET A 113 3.21 -15.08 4.35
N VAL A 114 3.15 -16.16 3.55
CA VAL A 114 1.96 -17.03 3.50
C VAL A 114 1.72 -17.73 4.84
N VAL A 115 2.75 -18.35 5.40
CA VAL A 115 2.65 -19.05 6.70
C VAL A 115 2.27 -18.06 7.80
N GLY A 116 2.88 -16.87 7.82
CA GLY A 116 2.58 -15.83 8.79
C GLY A 116 1.12 -15.39 8.74
N ALA A 117 0.60 -15.05 7.56
CA ALA A 117 -0.78 -14.61 7.39
C ALA A 117 -1.80 -15.71 7.74
N LEU A 118 -1.57 -16.94 7.27
CA LEU A 118 -2.45 -18.07 7.59
C LEU A 118 -2.45 -18.40 9.08
N LEU A 119 -1.30 -18.31 9.74
CA LEU A 119 -1.20 -18.53 11.19
C LEU A 119 -2.00 -17.46 11.95
N VAL A 120 -1.89 -16.19 11.55
CA VAL A 120 -2.65 -15.10 12.16
C VAL A 120 -4.15 -15.34 12.01
N ASP A 121 -4.64 -15.59 10.79
CA ASP A 121 -6.07 -15.81 10.53
C ASP A 121 -6.59 -17.04 11.27
N TYR A 122 -5.82 -18.13 11.34
CA TYR A 122 -6.16 -19.31 12.11
C TYR A 122 -6.33 -18.98 13.60
N MET A 123 -5.40 -18.23 14.19
CA MET A 123 -5.46 -17.86 15.60
C MET A 123 -6.64 -16.94 15.91
N ILE A 124 -7.00 -16.04 14.99
CA ILE A 124 -8.19 -15.20 15.12
C ILE A 124 -9.46 -16.06 15.07
N LEU A 125 -9.60 -16.94 14.07
CA LEU A 125 -10.78 -17.81 13.92
C LEU A 125 -10.97 -18.75 15.13
N LYS A 126 -9.87 -19.18 15.74
CA LYS A 126 -9.87 -19.98 16.99
C LYS A 126 -10.26 -19.17 18.24
N GLY A 127 -10.45 -17.85 18.12
CA GLY A 127 -10.76 -16.97 19.25
C GLY A 127 -9.59 -16.67 20.16
N GLN A 128 -8.38 -16.81 19.63
CA GLN A 128 -7.12 -16.61 20.35
C GLN A 128 -6.34 -15.40 19.82
N GLY A 129 -6.98 -14.57 19.00
CA GLY A 129 -6.41 -13.38 18.36
C GLY A 129 -7.35 -12.17 18.36
N ASP A 130 -8.34 -12.11 19.25
CA ASP A 130 -9.37 -11.07 19.29
C ASP A 130 -8.81 -9.74 19.89
N VAL A 131 -7.79 -9.17 19.25
CA VAL A 131 -7.05 -7.97 19.71
C VAL A 131 -7.01 -6.83 18.68
N LEU A 132 -7.79 -6.93 17.60
CA LEU A 132 -7.80 -6.00 16.46
C LEU A 132 -6.43 -5.91 15.76
N MET A 133 -6.34 -5.14 14.66
CA MET A 133 -5.09 -5.01 13.91
C MET A 133 -3.98 -4.32 14.70
N THR A 134 -4.34 -3.47 15.68
CA THR A 134 -3.37 -2.72 16.48
C THR A 134 -2.78 -3.55 17.59
N SER A 135 -3.47 -4.60 18.04
CA SER A 135 -3.00 -5.52 19.08
C SER A 135 -2.47 -4.77 20.33
N TYR A 136 -3.17 -3.70 20.73
CA TYR A 136 -2.73 -2.86 21.85
C TYR A 136 -2.70 -3.64 23.15
N VAL A 137 -1.55 -3.62 23.82
CA VAL A 137 -1.45 -4.08 25.22
C VAL A 137 -2.33 -3.19 26.12
N PRO A 138 -2.98 -3.73 27.16
CA PRO A 138 -2.84 -5.07 27.72
C PRO A 138 -3.71 -6.16 27.06
N LEU A 139 -4.40 -5.89 25.94
CA LEU A 139 -5.13 -6.95 25.23
C LEU A 139 -4.14 -8.01 24.74
N ARG A 140 -4.30 -9.24 25.22
CA ARG A 140 -3.34 -10.32 25.04
C ARG A 140 -3.91 -11.38 24.09
N ALA A 141 -3.26 -11.56 22.94
CA ALA A 141 -3.50 -12.70 22.08
C ALA A 141 -2.58 -13.88 22.44
N HIS A 142 -2.84 -15.04 21.86
CA HIS A 142 -1.96 -16.20 21.96
C HIS A 142 -0.63 -15.94 21.24
N PRO A 143 0.52 -16.47 21.71
CA PRO A 143 1.84 -16.17 21.13
C PRO A 143 1.96 -16.40 19.63
N LEU A 144 1.31 -17.45 19.11
CA LEU A 144 1.30 -17.77 17.68
C LEU A 144 0.69 -16.66 16.81
N PHE A 145 -0.22 -15.82 17.34
CA PHE A 145 -0.72 -14.65 16.63
C PHE A 145 0.41 -13.66 16.35
N TYR A 146 1.18 -13.29 17.38
CA TYR A 146 2.31 -12.37 17.23
C TYR A 146 3.45 -12.99 16.42
N LEU A 147 3.72 -14.29 16.60
CA LEU A 147 4.68 -15.01 15.76
C LEU A 147 4.28 -14.95 14.28
N GLY A 148 3.00 -15.14 13.95
CA GLY A 148 2.51 -15.03 12.58
C GLY A 148 2.73 -13.63 11.98
N LEU A 149 2.45 -12.57 12.74
CA LEU A 149 2.76 -11.19 12.32
C LEU A 149 4.26 -10.97 12.11
N ILE A 150 5.10 -11.50 13.00
CA ILE A 150 6.57 -11.41 12.89
C ILE A 150 7.05 -12.15 11.65
N LEU A 151 6.59 -13.38 11.40
CA LEU A 151 6.95 -14.16 10.20
C LEU A 151 6.53 -13.41 8.94
N PHE A 152 5.34 -12.81 8.93
CA PHE A 152 4.85 -12.01 7.81
C PHE A 152 5.74 -10.78 7.54
N ALA A 153 6.09 -10.04 8.59
CA ALA A 153 6.96 -8.88 8.51
C ALA A 153 8.38 -9.24 8.04
N VAL A 154 8.96 -10.33 8.56
CA VAL A 154 10.27 -10.85 8.11
C VAL A 154 10.21 -11.30 6.66
N GLY A 155 9.15 -11.99 6.24
CA GLY A 155 8.96 -12.37 4.84
C GLY A 155 8.89 -11.17 3.90
N THR A 156 8.16 -10.13 4.28
CA THR A 156 8.10 -8.84 3.57
C THR A 156 9.49 -8.20 3.48
N LEU A 157 10.25 -8.18 4.59
CA LEU A 157 11.61 -7.64 4.62
C LEU A 157 12.56 -8.40 3.69
N VAL A 158 12.45 -9.74 3.62
CA VAL A 158 13.23 -10.55 2.66
C VAL A 158 12.90 -10.17 1.22
N GLY A 159 11.62 -9.90 0.90
CA GLY A 159 11.21 -9.37 -0.40
C GLY A 159 11.85 -8.01 -0.72
N VAL A 160 11.87 -7.10 0.26
CA VAL A 160 12.52 -5.79 0.16
C VAL A 160 14.04 -5.92 -0.05
N ILE A 161 14.71 -6.82 0.68
CA ILE A 161 16.14 -7.11 0.50
C ILE A 161 16.41 -7.64 -0.92
N ASN A 162 15.56 -8.53 -1.44
CA ASN A 162 15.68 -9.06 -2.79
C ASN A 162 15.53 -7.95 -3.86
N PHE A 163 14.64 -6.99 -3.60
CA PHE A 163 14.47 -5.80 -4.44
C PHE A 163 15.71 -4.90 -4.43
N PHE A 164 16.27 -4.56 -3.26
CA PHE A 164 17.51 -3.78 -3.17
C PHE A 164 18.69 -4.49 -3.86
N GLY A 165 18.80 -5.81 -3.69
CA GLY A 165 19.78 -6.61 -4.40
C GLY A 165 19.61 -6.53 -5.93
N SER A 166 18.37 -6.46 -6.42
CA SER A 166 18.09 -6.37 -7.86
C SER A 166 18.46 -4.99 -8.42
N ILE A 167 18.21 -3.92 -7.64
CA ILE A 167 18.70 -2.57 -7.95
C ILE A 167 20.23 -2.54 -7.98
N TYR A 168 20.88 -3.14 -6.99
CA TYR A 168 22.34 -3.23 -6.95
C TYR A 168 22.89 -3.91 -8.21
N LEU A 169 22.29 -5.03 -8.63
CA LEU A 169 22.67 -5.69 -9.89
C LEU A 169 22.46 -4.78 -11.11
N ALA A 170 21.34 -4.06 -11.17
CA ALA A 170 21.07 -3.14 -12.27
C ALA A 170 22.13 -2.03 -12.39
N GLN A 171 22.56 -1.49 -11.25
CA GLN A 171 23.59 -0.46 -11.20
C GLN A 171 24.98 -1.02 -11.53
N ARG A 172 25.36 -2.14 -10.91
CA ARG A 172 26.64 -2.82 -11.12
C ARG A 172 26.82 -3.23 -12.58
N ASP A 173 25.78 -3.79 -13.18
CA ASP A 173 25.81 -4.33 -14.54
C ASP A 173 25.38 -3.29 -15.60
N LYS A 174 25.10 -2.05 -15.19
CA LYS A 174 24.69 -0.93 -16.05
C LYS A 174 23.54 -1.30 -17.01
N THR A 175 22.50 -1.93 -16.49
CA THR A 175 21.37 -2.44 -17.29
C THR A 175 20.40 -1.34 -17.75
N TYR A 176 20.46 -0.17 -17.13
CA TYR A 176 19.78 1.05 -17.52
C TYR A 176 20.75 2.24 -17.53
N GLU A 177 20.42 3.28 -18.28
CA GLU A 177 21.22 4.50 -18.41
C GLU A 177 20.50 5.71 -17.79
N GLY A 178 21.27 6.69 -17.34
CA GLY A 178 20.75 7.91 -16.74
C GLY A 178 20.10 7.67 -15.37
N SER A 179 19.05 8.45 -15.08
CA SER A 179 18.33 8.36 -13.82
C SER A 179 17.40 7.15 -13.79
N MET A 180 17.30 6.48 -12.63
CA MET A 180 16.37 5.37 -12.42
C MET A 180 14.93 5.77 -12.79
N PRO A 181 14.16 5.01 -13.59
CA PRO A 181 12.80 5.36 -13.98
C PRO A 181 11.93 5.79 -12.80
N LEU A 182 11.09 6.83 -12.95
CA LEU A 182 10.34 7.43 -11.84
C LEU A 182 9.47 6.42 -11.07
N VAL A 183 8.84 5.48 -11.78
CA VAL A 183 8.03 4.41 -11.16
C VAL A 183 8.91 3.50 -10.28
N ALA A 184 10.10 3.13 -10.76
CA ALA A 184 11.06 2.35 -9.98
C ALA A 184 11.61 3.16 -8.79
N PHE A 185 11.77 4.47 -8.94
CA PHE A 185 12.16 5.36 -7.85
C PHE A 185 11.07 5.48 -6.77
N GLY A 186 9.79 5.54 -7.16
CA GLY A 186 8.68 5.50 -6.20
C GLY A 186 8.59 4.17 -5.45
N ALA A 187 8.82 3.05 -6.15
CA ALA A 187 8.97 1.73 -5.52
C ALA A 187 10.18 1.67 -4.56
N LEU A 188 11.29 2.32 -4.92
CA LEU A 188 12.46 2.47 -4.04
C LEU A 188 12.12 3.27 -2.78
N ALA A 189 11.40 4.38 -2.91
CA ALA A 189 10.95 5.16 -1.76
C ALA A 189 10.05 4.32 -0.83
N ALA A 190 9.09 3.58 -1.40
CA ALA A 190 8.26 2.64 -0.65
C ALA A 190 9.10 1.59 0.10
N ALA A 191 10.06 0.96 -0.58
CA ALA A 191 10.95 -0.04 0.01
C ALA A 191 11.81 0.51 1.16
N ILE A 192 12.33 1.74 1.03
CA ILE A 192 13.09 2.40 2.10
C ILE A 192 12.22 2.62 3.33
N ILE A 193 11.01 3.17 3.14
CA ILE A 193 10.05 3.40 4.24
C ILE A 193 9.63 2.07 4.89
N ALA A 194 9.47 1.01 4.10
CA ALA A 194 9.13 -0.33 4.58
C ALA A 194 10.20 -0.89 5.55
N VAL A 195 11.50 -0.63 5.32
CA VAL A 195 12.54 -1.04 6.28
C VAL A 195 12.33 -0.38 7.64
N PHE A 196 12.16 0.95 7.69
CA PHE A 196 11.91 1.66 8.95
C PHE A 196 10.63 1.19 9.64
N THR A 197 9.58 0.98 8.85
CA THR A 197 8.28 0.48 9.30
C THR A 197 8.41 -0.88 9.98
N ILE A 198 9.12 -1.83 9.34
CA ILE A 198 9.32 -3.18 9.87
C ILE A 198 10.22 -3.17 11.12
N LEU A 199 11.23 -2.30 11.18
CA LEU A 199 12.06 -2.15 12.37
C LEU A 199 11.24 -1.69 13.59
N HIS A 200 10.34 -0.71 13.42
CA HIS A 200 9.40 -0.32 14.49
C HIS A 200 8.42 -1.44 14.83
N GLY A 201 7.99 -2.21 13.83
CA GLY A 201 7.15 -3.39 14.06
C GLY A 201 7.86 -4.44 14.90
N ALA A 202 9.14 -4.70 14.63
CA ALA A 202 9.95 -5.62 15.41
C ALA A 202 10.12 -5.13 16.86
N THR A 203 10.36 -3.83 17.06
CA THR A 203 10.51 -3.28 18.41
C THR A 203 9.21 -3.33 19.21
N ALA A 204 8.02 -3.22 18.59
CA ALA A 204 6.74 -3.41 19.29
C ALA A 204 6.37 -4.90 19.48
N LEU A 205 6.49 -5.72 18.43
CA LEU A 205 5.93 -7.08 18.40
C LEU A 205 6.82 -8.11 19.08
N ILE A 206 8.16 -7.98 19.05
CA ILE A 206 9.06 -8.95 19.71
C ILE A 206 8.85 -8.94 21.23
N PRO A 207 8.86 -7.78 21.93
CA PRO A 207 8.57 -7.74 23.36
C PRO A 207 7.19 -8.28 23.69
N THR A 208 6.18 -7.95 22.88
CA THR A 208 4.81 -8.45 23.07
C THR A 208 4.73 -9.97 22.89
N PHE A 209 5.42 -10.52 21.89
CA PHE A 209 5.55 -11.97 21.70
C PHE A 209 6.21 -12.64 22.92
N THR A 210 7.36 -12.14 23.37
CA THR A 210 8.06 -12.71 24.55
C THR A 210 7.24 -12.61 25.84
N TRP A 211 6.47 -11.53 26.01
CA TRP A 211 5.54 -11.38 27.11
C TRP A 211 4.43 -12.43 27.04
N THR A 212 3.85 -12.64 25.86
CA THR A 212 2.78 -13.63 25.70
C THR A 212 3.26 -15.07 25.90
N MET A 213 4.55 -15.34 25.66
CA MET A 213 5.23 -16.60 25.99
C MET A 213 5.53 -16.76 27.48
N GLY A 214 5.35 -15.71 28.29
CA GLY A 214 5.66 -15.71 29.72
C GLY A 214 7.14 -15.52 30.04
N TRP A 215 7.97 -15.10 29.07
CA TRP A 215 9.42 -14.92 29.25
C TRP A 215 9.79 -13.56 29.82
N THR A 216 8.95 -12.55 29.59
CA THR A 216 9.17 -11.17 30.01
C THR A 216 7.91 -10.57 30.63
N SER A 217 8.04 -9.44 31.33
CA SER A 217 6.92 -8.68 31.84
C SER A 217 6.14 -8.00 30.71
N GLN A 218 4.87 -7.65 30.98
CA GLN A 218 4.07 -6.86 30.05
C GLN A 218 4.79 -5.56 29.66
N PRO A 219 4.88 -5.23 28.36
CA PRO A 219 5.38 -3.93 27.93
C PRO A 219 4.51 -2.78 28.46
N ASP A 220 5.12 -1.63 28.73
CA ASP A 220 4.34 -0.41 29.04
C ASP A 220 3.41 -0.06 27.87
N ALA A 221 2.15 0.25 28.19
CA ALA A 221 1.13 0.47 27.16
C ALA A 221 1.33 1.78 26.40
N GLY A 222 1.85 2.83 27.06
CA GLY A 222 2.17 4.10 26.40
C GLY A 222 3.33 3.95 25.43
N TRP A 223 4.39 3.28 25.88
CA TRP A 223 5.53 2.92 25.04
C TRP A 223 5.09 2.05 23.85
N TYR A 224 4.25 1.03 24.08
CA TYR A 224 3.77 0.18 23.00
C TYR A 224 3.05 0.99 21.93
N ARG A 225 2.12 1.88 22.29
CA ARG A 225 1.41 2.72 21.32
C ARG A 225 2.36 3.66 20.57
N LEU A 226 3.31 4.28 21.28
CA LEU A 226 4.30 5.16 20.67
C LEU A 226 5.10 4.43 19.58
N ILE A 227 5.65 3.26 19.91
CA ILE A 227 6.46 2.47 18.98
C ILE A 227 5.59 1.84 17.88
N TRP A 228 4.41 1.33 18.23
CA TRP A 228 3.48 0.73 17.28
C TRP A 228 3.05 1.73 16.22
N TRP A 229 2.84 3.02 16.54
CA TRP A 229 2.52 4.01 15.51
C TRP A 229 3.70 4.39 14.61
N GLY A 230 4.94 4.14 15.05
CA GLY A 230 6.11 4.12 14.18
C GLY A 230 6.13 2.94 13.20
N LEU A 231 5.29 1.92 13.39
CA LEU A 231 4.95 0.89 12.40
C LEU A 231 3.70 1.31 11.61
N GLY A 232 2.62 1.60 12.32
CA GLY A 232 1.29 1.80 11.75
C GLY A 232 1.23 2.95 10.75
N HIS A 233 1.73 4.13 11.10
CA HIS A 233 1.66 5.29 10.23
C HIS A 233 2.53 5.17 8.96
N PRO A 234 3.85 4.88 9.06
CA PRO A 234 4.67 4.78 7.85
C PRO A 234 4.30 3.58 6.97
N SER A 235 3.65 2.53 7.49
CA SER A 235 3.06 1.48 6.64
C SER A 235 2.08 2.04 5.60
N GLN A 236 1.29 3.05 5.98
CA GLN A 236 0.36 3.70 5.06
C GLN A 236 1.08 4.57 4.03
N GLN A 237 2.29 4.99 4.34
CA GLN A 237 3.09 5.73 3.39
C GLN A 237 3.84 4.84 2.41
N VAL A 238 4.17 3.60 2.80
CA VAL A 238 4.56 2.57 1.82
C VAL A 238 3.44 2.46 0.77
N ASN A 239 2.19 2.35 1.23
CA ASN A 239 0.99 2.30 0.39
C ASN A 239 0.86 3.52 -0.52
N VAL A 240 1.05 4.73 0.01
CA VAL A 240 0.97 5.97 -0.78
C VAL A 240 2.10 6.05 -1.79
N CYS A 241 3.35 5.72 -1.44
CA CYS A 241 4.48 5.72 -2.37
C CYS A 241 4.27 4.72 -3.51
N ALA A 242 3.84 3.50 -3.19
CA ALA A 242 3.51 2.47 -4.17
C ALA A 242 2.32 2.91 -5.06
N MET A 243 1.25 3.44 -4.46
CA MET A 243 0.09 3.96 -5.18
C MET A 243 0.47 5.08 -6.15
N VAL A 244 1.25 6.08 -5.71
CA VAL A 244 1.68 7.20 -6.58
C VAL A 244 2.59 6.70 -7.70
N ALA A 245 3.49 5.74 -7.44
CA ALA A 245 4.26 5.09 -8.49
C ALA A 245 3.35 4.39 -9.52
N VAL A 246 2.30 3.72 -9.05
CA VAL A 246 1.27 3.11 -9.89
C VAL A 246 0.46 4.16 -10.65
N TRP A 247 0.15 5.33 -10.07
CA TRP A 247 -0.51 6.43 -10.78
C TRP A 247 0.34 6.93 -11.95
N TYR A 248 1.64 7.17 -11.75
CA TYR A 248 2.52 7.55 -12.86
C TYR A 248 2.60 6.46 -13.92
N PHE A 249 2.66 5.18 -13.50
CA PHE A 249 2.65 4.05 -14.43
C PHE A 249 1.36 4.00 -15.24
N LEU A 250 0.19 4.03 -14.60
CA LEU A 250 -1.11 3.97 -15.24
C LEU A 250 -1.35 5.20 -16.13
N ALA A 251 -0.98 6.40 -15.70
CA ALA A 251 -1.04 7.60 -16.54
C ALA A 251 -0.19 7.44 -17.81
N THR A 252 1.01 6.89 -17.70
CA THR A 252 1.86 6.59 -18.86
C THR A 252 1.22 5.55 -19.77
N MET A 253 0.71 4.44 -19.21
CA MET A 253 0.16 3.32 -19.98
C MET A 253 -1.16 3.66 -20.68
N THR A 254 -1.99 4.50 -20.08
CA THR A 254 -3.33 4.84 -20.56
C THR A 254 -3.35 6.05 -21.48
N THR A 255 -2.55 7.08 -21.19
CA THR A 255 -2.58 8.34 -21.95
C THR A 255 -1.23 8.69 -22.57
N GLY A 256 -0.16 7.95 -22.30
CA GLY A 256 1.19 8.32 -22.75
C GLY A 256 1.79 9.48 -21.95
N ALA A 257 1.23 9.79 -20.78
CA ALA A 257 1.72 10.86 -19.93
C ALA A 257 3.16 10.65 -19.51
N LYS A 258 3.91 11.75 -19.43
CA LYS A 258 5.24 11.81 -18.84
C LYS A 258 5.23 12.84 -17.72
N PRO A 259 5.99 12.63 -16.63
CA PRO A 259 6.08 13.60 -15.55
C PRO A 259 6.48 14.98 -16.07
N LEU A 260 5.77 16.03 -15.66
CA LEU A 260 6.10 17.41 -16.05
C LEU A 260 7.54 17.80 -15.69
N ASN A 261 8.01 17.37 -14.52
CA ASN A 261 9.37 17.58 -14.07
C ASN A 261 9.77 16.42 -13.15
N GLU A 262 10.69 15.57 -13.61
CA GLU A 262 11.12 14.40 -12.82
C GLU A 262 11.81 14.77 -11.52
N THR A 263 12.59 15.85 -11.48
CA THR A 263 13.29 16.31 -10.27
C THR A 263 12.28 16.66 -9.17
N VAL A 264 11.25 17.43 -9.50
CA VAL A 264 10.17 17.79 -8.57
C VAL A 264 9.44 16.55 -8.05
N CYS A 265 9.13 15.60 -8.93
CA CYS A 265 8.46 14.35 -8.55
C CYS A 265 9.35 13.49 -7.63
N ARG A 266 10.66 13.41 -7.89
CA ARG A 266 11.62 12.68 -7.04
C ARG A 266 11.80 13.35 -5.68
N SER A 267 11.88 14.68 -5.65
CA SER A 267 11.96 15.43 -4.40
C SER A 267 10.74 15.17 -3.51
N ALA A 268 9.54 15.06 -4.09
CA ALA A 268 8.35 14.68 -3.34
C ALA A 268 8.44 13.27 -2.73
N PHE A 269 8.93 12.28 -3.47
CA PHE A 269 9.21 10.95 -2.89
C PHE A 269 10.26 11.00 -1.77
N VAL A 270 11.29 11.85 -1.88
CA VAL A 270 12.29 12.04 -0.82
C VAL A 270 11.65 12.66 0.44
N LEU A 271 10.75 13.63 0.28
CA LEU A 271 10.00 14.19 1.40
C LEU A 271 9.18 13.13 2.14
N TYR A 272 8.56 12.18 1.43
CA TYR A 272 7.89 11.05 2.07
C TYR A 272 8.84 10.22 2.93
N ILE A 273 10.05 9.91 2.45
CA ILE A 273 11.04 9.13 3.20
C ILE A 273 11.42 9.84 4.51
N LEU A 274 11.64 11.15 4.46
CA LEU A 274 12.18 11.92 5.59
C LEU A 274 11.14 12.23 6.66
N PHE A 275 9.95 12.67 6.27
CA PHE A 275 9.03 13.32 7.21
C PHE A 275 7.91 12.42 7.71
N ILE A 276 7.70 11.25 7.10
CA ILE A 276 6.57 10.40 7.48
C ILE A 276 6.69 9.82 8.89
N ASN A 277 7.89 9.34 9.27
CA ASN A 277 8.07 8.73 10.58
C ASN A 277 7.77 9.73 11.70
N LEU A 278 8.10 11.01 11.49
CA LEU A 278 7.80 12.11 12.40
C LEU A 278 6.30 12.40 12.46
N ALA A 279 5.60 12.36 11.32
CA ALA A 279 4.16 12.60 11.25
C ALA A 279 3.33 11.58 12.05
N SER A 280 3.86 10.40 12.38
CA SER A 280 3.19 9.34 13.17
C SER A 280 2.61 9.82 14.50
N ALA A 281 3.15 10.91 15.05
CA ALA A 281 2.66 11.56 16.26
C ALA A 281 1.15 11.89 16.24
N HIS A 282 0.55 12.09 15.06
CA HIS A 282 -0.86 12.45 14.99
C HIS A 282 -1.82 11.35 15.47
N HIS A 283 -1.35 10.11 15.55
CA HIS A 283 -2.14 9.02 16.13
C HIS A 283 -2.13 9.01 17.66
N LEU A 284 -1.28 9.81 18.29
CA LEU A 284 -1.04 9.87 19.73
C LEU A 284 -1.46 11.21 20.34
N LEU A 285 -2.28 11.98 19.63
CA LEU A 285 -2.67 13.34 20.05
C LEU A 285 -3.48 13.38 21.34
N VAL A 286 -4.27 12.33 21.60
CA VAL A 286 -5.04 12.17 22.84
C VAL A 286 -4.31 11.37 23.92
N ASP A 287 -3.09 10.88 23.64
CA ASP A 287 -2.32 10.12 24.62
C ASP A 287 -1.78 11.03 25.73
N PRO A 288 -1.86 10.62 27.01
CA PRO A 288 -1.49 11.47 28.13
C PRO A 288 0.02 11.66 28.31
N ALA A 289 0.85 10.76 27.76
CA ALA A 289 2.28 10.69 28.06
C ALA A 289 3.18 11.63 27.23
N LEU A 290 2.63 12.35 26.25
CA LEU A 290 3.40 13.13 25.28
C LEU A 290 3.13 14.63 25.43
N GLY A 291 4.20 15.42 25.54
CA GLY A 291 4.11 16.87 25.72
C GLY A 291 3.46 17.58 24.53
N ALA A 292 2.74 18.67 24.79
CA ALA A 292 2.05 19.46 23.77
C ALA A 292 3.00 19.97 22.67
N THR A 293 4.20 20.43 23.04
CA THR A 293 5.22 20.90 22.10
C THR A 293 5.62 19.80 21.09
N TRP A 294 5.85 18.58 21.57
CA TRP A 294 6.20 17.45 20.70
C TRP A 294 5.05 17.12 19.74
N LYS A 295 3.81 17.09 20.24
CA LYS A 295 2.61 16.87 19.42
C LYS A 295 2.51 17.93 18.33
N ILE A 296 2.49 19.22 18.69
CA ILE A 296 2.35 20.35 17.76
C ILE A 296 3.46 20.35 16.71
N TRP A 297 4.72 20.12 17.11
CA TRP A 297 5.83 20.15 16.16
C TRP A 297 5.72 19.07 15.09
N ASN A 298 5.44 17.82 15.51
CA ASN A 298 5.31 16.70 14.59
C ASN A 298 4.05 16.81 13.71
N THR A 299 2.92 17.24 14.28
CA THR A 299 1.65 17.31 13.55
C THR A 299 1.43 18.63 12.81
N SER A 300 2.33 19.59 12.92
CA SER A 300 2.33 20.80 12.10
C SER A 300 3.48 20.73 11.10
N TYR A 301 4.71 21.01 11.53
CA TYR A 301 5.84 21.21 10.61
C TYR A 301 6.23 19.94 9.86
N ALA A 302 6.43 18.82 10.57
CA ALA A 302 6.82 17.58 9.93
C ALA A 302 5.69 17.01 9.04
N MET A 303 4.45 17.00 9.57
CA MET A 303 3.29 16.60 8.79
C MET A 303 3.09 17.45 7.53
N TYR A 304 3.25 18.78 7.60
CA TYR A 304 3.08 19.64 6.43
C TYR A 304 4.11 19.37 5.32
N LEU A 305 5.33 18.94 5.66
CA LEU A 305 6.32 18.53 4.67
C LEU A 305 5.95 17.20 4.00
N ALA A 306 5.36 16.25 4.74
CA ALA A 306 4.78 15.03 4.15
C ALA A 306 3.54 15.35 3.28
N VAL A 307 2.70 16.30 3.71
CA VAL A 307 1.54 16.76 2.94
C VAL A 307 1.97 17.48 1.67
N LEU A 308 3.02 18.29 1.72
CA LEU A 308 3.60 18.97 0.55
C LEU A 308 3.97 17.96 -0.54
N ALA A 309 4.57 16.82 -0.18
CA ALA A 309 4.86 15.75 -1.13
C ALA A 309 3.60 15.25 -1.84
N SER A 310 2.53 15.00 -1.08
CA SER A 310 1.22 14.59 -1.64
C SER A 310 0.60 15.67 -2.52
N LEU A 311 0.73 16.96 -2.17
CA LEU A 311 0.24 18.06 -3.00
C LEU A 311 1.01 18.17 -4.31
N ILE A 312 2.34 17.99 -4.28
CA ILE A 312 3.17 17.96 -5.48
C ILE A 312 2.73 16.82 -6.41
N HIS A 313 2.54 15.60 -5.90
CA HIS A 313 2.05 14.48 -6.71
C HIS A 313 0.61 14.71 -7.18
N GLY A 314 -0.25 15.22 -6.31
CA GLY A 314 -1.64 15.58 -6.61
C GLY A 314 -1.77 16.64 -7.70
N PHE A 315 -0.77 17.50 -7.89
CA PHE A 315 -0.69 18.43 -9.01
C PHE A 315 -0.02 17.81 -10.25
N THR A 316 1.17 17.23 -10.09
CA THR A 316 2.01 16.80 -11.22
C THR A 316 1.41 15.62 -11.98
N VAL A 317 0.75 14.67 -11.31
CA VAL A 317 0.12 13.51 -11.95
C VAL A 317 -1.01 13.92 -12.91
N PRO A 318 -2.07 14.62 -12.47
CA PRO A 318 -3.16 15.01 -13.38
C PRO A 318 -2.68 16.04 -14.42
N ALA A 319 -1.77 16.94 -14.08
CA ALA A 319 -1.22 17.89 -15.05
C ALA A 319 -0.39 17.20 -16.15
N SER A 320 0.30 16.10 -15.83
CA SER A 320 0.98 15.26 -16.82
C SER A 320 -0.01 14.59 -17.78
N VAL A 321 -1.16 14.14 -17.27
CA VAL A 321 -2.26 13.58 -18.07
C VAL A 321 -2.89 14.65 -18.96
N GLU A 322 -3.18 15.82 -18.41
CA GLU A 322 -3.72 16.96 -19.16
C GLU A 322 -2.80 17.34 -20.31
N LEU A 323 -1.50 17.50 -20.05
CA LEU A 323 -0.53 17.82 -21.10
C LEU A 323 -0.53 16.76 -22.20
N ALA A 324 -0.49 15.48 -21.86
CA ALA A 324 -0.49 14.39 -22.83
C ALA A 324 -1.76 14.37 -23.69
N GLN A 325 -2.91 14.62 -23.08
CA GLN A 325 -4.19 14.70 -23.79
C GLN A 325 -4.28 15.94 -24.68
N ARG A 326 -3.77 17.09 -24.23
CA ARG A 326 -3.72 18.32 -25.04
C ARG A 326 -2.80 18.17 -26.25
N VAL A 327 -1.65 17.51 -26.10
CA VAL A 327 -0.74 17.18 -27.21
C VAL A 327 -1.43 16.28 -28.26
N LYS A 328 -2.37 15.42 -27.83
CA LYS A 328 -3.20 14.62 -28.74
C LYS A 328 -4.35 15.40 -29.41
N GLY A 329 -4.44 16.71 -29.19
CA GLY A 329 -5.44 17.58 -29.82
C GLY A 329 -6.71 17.83 -28.98
N PHE A 330 -6.80 17.31 -27.75
CA PHE A 330 -7.94 17.57 -26.86
C PHE A 330 -7.80 18.92 -26.13
N THR A 331 -7.81 20.02 -26.90
CA THR A 331 -7.45 21.37 -26.40
C THR A 331 -8.65 22.29 -26.14
N ARG A 332 -9.88 21.85 -26.42
CA ARG A 332 -11.08 22.72 -26.36
C ARG A 332 -11.45 23.08 -24.92
N GLY A 333 -11.27 24.33 -24.53
CA GLY A 333 -11.65 24.81 -23.20
C GLY A 333 -10.90 24.10 -22.05
N ILE A 334 -11.50 24.17 -20.86
CA ILE A 334 -10.84 23.74 -19.61
C ILE A 334 -10.89 22.21 -19.44
N PHE A 335 -11.99 21.55 -19.80
CA PHE A 335 -12.22 20.14 -19.43
C PHE A 335 -12.15 19.12 -20.57
N ASN A 336 -11.93 19.53 -21.82
CA ASN A 336 -11.95 18.58 -22.95
C ASN A 336 -10.88 17.49 -22.86
N TRP A 337 -9.71 17.79 -22.28
CA TRP A 337 -8.65 16.81 -22.03
C TRP A 337 -9.15 15.65 -21.14
N LEU A 338 -10.02 15.97 -20.17
CA LEU A 338 -10.55 15.04 -19.20
C LEU A 338 -11.78 14.30 -19.74
N THR A 339 -12.72 15.00 -20.37
CA THR A 339 -13.91 14.34 -20.94
C THR A 339 -13.56 13.43 -22.12
N SER A 340 -12.47 13.71 -22.83
CA SER A 340 -11.94 12.87 -23.92
C SER A 340 -10.92 11.83 -23.45
N ALA A 341 -10.67 11.71 -22.15
CA ALA A 341 -9.78 10.71 -21.61
C ALA A 341 -10.34 9.29 -21.78
N PRO A 342 -9.49 8.24 -21.75
CA PRO A 342 -9.91 6.88 -22.07
C PRO A 342 -10.68 6.22 -20.91
N TRP A 343 -11.82 6.78 -20.50
CA TRP A 343 -12.67 6.30 -19.41
C TRP A 343 -13.18 4.87 -19.58
N ARG A 344 -13.22 4.35 -20.81
CA ARG A 344 -13.56 2.94 -21.08
C ARG A 344 -12.40 1.98 -20.81
N ASP A 345 -11.18 2.50 -20.61
CA ASP A 345 -10.05 1.72 -20.12
C ASP A 345 -10.16 1.61 -18.59
N PRO A 346 -10.32 0.39 -18.05
CA PRO A 346 -10.52 0.20 -16.62
C PRO A 346 -9.32 0.64 -15.77
N GLY A 347 -8.11 0.59 -16.33
CA GLY A 347 -6.91 1.09 -15.69
C GLY A 347 -6.91 2.62 -15.58
N PHE A 348 -7.37 3.34 -16.62
CA PHE A 348 -7.53 4.79 -16.55
C PHE A 348 -8.61 5.20 -15.55
N SER A 349 -9.79 4.59 -15.62
CA SER A 349 -10.89 4.93 -14.70
C SER A 349 -10.51 4.63 -13.25
N ALA A 350 -9.85 3.51 -12.97
CA ALA A 350 -9.39 3.16 -11.62
C ALA A 350 -8.33 4.14 -11.12
N PHE A 351 -7.35 4.48 -11.96
CA PHE A 351 -6.34 5.50 -11.66
C PHE A 351 -6.98 6.85 -11.30
N PHE A 352 -7.86 7.37 -12.16
CA PHE A 352 -8.37 8.72 -11.98
C PHE A 352 -9.35 8.80 -10.79
N LEU A 353 -10.20 7.79 -10.62
CA LEU A 353 -11.07 7.70 -9.43
C LEU A 353 -10.26 7.55 -8.15
N SER A 354 -9.19 6.73 -8.16
CA SER A 354 -8.27 6.60 -7.04
C SER A 354 -7.65 7.93 -6.65
N LEU A 355 -7.17 8.70 -7.63
CA LEU A 355 -6.60 10.03 -7.41
C LEU A 355 -7.60 10.99 -6.79
N VAL A 356 -8.83 11.04 -7.31
CA VAL A 356 -9.87 11.95 -6.82
C VAL A 356 -10.31 11.55 -5.40
N ILE A 357 -10.61 10.28 -5.16
CA ILE A 357 -11.05 9.80 -3.85
C ILE A 357 -9.94 9.99 -2.81
N PHE A 358 -8.70 9.61 -3.16
CA PHE A 358 -7.56 9.84 -2.27
C PHE A 358 -7.37 11.32 -1.98
N GLY A 359 -7.39 12.19 -2.99
CA GLY A 359 -7.14 13.62 -2.79
C GLY A 359 -8.19 14.30 -1.94
N PHE A 360 -9.46 14.17 -2.34
CA PHE A 360 -10.57 14.94 -1.76
C PHE A 360 -11.15 14.32 -0.49
N ILE A 361 -11.23 12.99 -0.42
CA ILE A 361 -11.72 12.32 0.79
C ILE A 361 -10.54 12.01 1.68
N GLY A 362 -9.60 11.19 1.23
CA GLY A 362 -8.47 10.75 2.05
C GLY A 362 -7.57 11.89 2.54
N GLY A 363 -7.00 12.66 1.63
CA GLY A 363 -5.95 13.65 1.88
C GLY A 363 -6.46 14.83 2.68
N ILE A 364 -7.53 15.49 2.23
CA ILE A 364 -8.13 16.64 2.95
C ILE A 364 -8.52 16.22 4.36
N THR A 365 -9.24 15.10 4.52
CA THR A 365 -9.64 14.67 5.86
C THR A 365 -8.42 14.28 6.71
N GLY A 366 -7.39 13.65 6.14
CA GLY A 366 -6.17 13.29 6.85
C GLY A 366 -5.43 14.50 7.43
N VAL A 367 -5.29 15.56 6.65
CA VAL A 367 -4.69 16.82 7.13
C VAL A 367 -5.51 17.42 8.27
N THR A 368 -6.84 17.48 8.11
CA THR A 368 -7.71 18.05 9.14
C THR A 368 -7.70 17.23 10.42
N LEU A 369 -7.78 15.90 10.32
CA LEU A 369 -7.79 14.98 11.46
C LEU A 369 -6.42 14.89 12.13
N GLY A 370 -5.33 15.18 11.42
CA GLY A 370 -3.99 15.29 11.99
C GLY A 370 -3.77 16.55 12.85
N THR A 371 -4.71 17.51 12.83
CA THR A 371 -4.63 18.74 13.63
C THR A 371 -5.16 18.50 15.05
N SER A 372 -4.36 18.83 16.08
CA SER A 372 -4.65 18.54 17.50
C SER A 372 -6.08 18.84 17.95
N GLN A 373 -6.59 20.04 17.69
CA GLN A 373 -7.92 20.46 18.15
C GLN A 373 -9.04 19.67 17.47
N ILE A 374 -8.89 19.38 16.17
CA ILE A 374 -9.87 18.61 15.40
C ILE A 374 -9.78 17.13 15.79
N ASN A 375 -8.57 16.62 16.00
CA ASN A 375 -8.33 15.23 16.40
C ASN A 375 -9.08 14.90 17.68
N ILE A 376 -9.02 15.76 18.71
CA ILE A 376 -9.71 15.52 20.00
C ILE A 376 -11.21 15.22 19.83
N ILE A 377 -11.87 15.85 18.84
CA ILE A 377 -13.30 15.69 18.59
C ILE A 377 -13.58 14.47 17.70
N ALA A 378 -12.65 14.12 16.80
CA ALA A 378 -12.84 13.08 15.81
C ALA A 378 -12.24 11.71 16.18
N HIS A 379 -11.29 11.68 17.12
CA HIS A 379 -10.53 10.50 17.50
C HIS A 379 -11.46 9.35 17.94
N ASN A 380 -11.20 8.13 17.45
CA ASN A 380 -11.99 6.92 17.70
C ASN A 380 -13.50 7.01 17.37
N THR A 381 -13.91 7.97 16.53
CA THR A 381 -15.26 8.01 15.94
C THR A 381 -15.28 7.37 14.55
N LEU A 382 -16.46 7.21 13.95
CA LEU A 382 -16.61 6.73 12.56
C LEU A 382 -15.96 7.64 11.51
N ARG A 383 -15.54 8.86 11.88
CA ARG A 383 -14.74 9.73 11.00
C ARG A 383 -13.40 9.12 10.65
N ILE A 384 -12.77 8.36 11.57
CA ILE A 384 -11.45 7.74 11.33
C ILE A 384 -11.55 6.62 10.30
N PRO A 385 -12.46 5.62 10.42
CA PRO A 385 -12.71 4.67 9.35
C PRO A 385 -13.10 5.35 8.03
N GLY A 386 -13.97 6.38 8.03
CA GLY A 386 -14.36 7.09 6.81
C GLY A 386 -13.18 7.72 6.07
N HIS A 387 -12.33 8.48 6.79
CA HIS A 387 -11.07 9.02 6.27
C HIS A 387 -10.19 7.92 5.67
N PHE A 388 -10.00 6.84 6.42
CA PHE A 388 -9.04 5.81 6.09
C PHE A 388 -9.50 4.89 4.95
N HIS A 389 -10.81 4.70 4.77
CA HIS A 389 -11.36 4.05 3.59
C HIS A 389 -11.15 4.93 2.35
N GLY A 390 -11.23 6.26 2.48
CA GLY A 390 -10.88 7.19 1.40
C GLY A 390 -9.40 7.10 0.99
N THR A 391 -8.47 6.98 1.95
CA THR A 391 -7.03 6.86 1.66
C THR A 391 -6.66 5.49 1.10
N VAL A 392 -6.91 4.41 1.85
CA VAL A 392 -6.36 3.08 1.54
C VAL A 392 -7.23 2.31 0.56
N VAL A 393 -8.54 2.39 0.70
CA VAL A 393 -9.45 1.59 -0.12
C VAL A 393 -9.73 2.33 -1.43
N GLY A 394 -10.23 3.55 -1.33
CA GLY A 394 -10.52 4.41 -2.47
C GLY A 394 -9.27 4.86 -3.22
N GLY A 395 -8.20 5.22 -2.51
CA GLY A 395 -6.90 5.52 -3.11
C GLY A 395 -6.13 4.26 -3.50
N THR A 396 -5.41 3.66 -2.56
CA THR A 396 -4.40 2.63 -2.85
C THR A 396 -5.00 1.38 -3.52
N SER A 397 -6.04 0.79 -2.93
CA SER A 397 -6.60 -0.47 -3.41
C SER A 397 -7.20 -0.33 -4.80
N LEU A 398 -7.90 0.76 -5.09
CA LEU A 398 -8.42 1.04 -6.42
C LEU A 398 -7.30 1.25 -7.46
N ALA A 399 -6.21 1.93 -7.12
CA ALA A 399 -5.04 2.04 -8.00
C ALA A 399 -4.42 0.66 -8.28
N PHE A 400 -4.30 -0.19 -7.27
CA PHE A 400 -3.75 -1.54 -7.41
C PHE A 400 -4.67 -2.46 -8.24
N MET A 401 -5.99 -2.33 -8.10
CA MET A 401 -6.95 -2.98 -8.99
C MET A 401 -6.79 -2.49 -10.43
N GLY A 402 -6.59 -1.18 -10.62
CA GLY A 402 -6.26 -0.57 -11.91
C GLY A 402 -5.00 -1.18 -12.54
N LEU A 403 -3.95 -1.35 -11.74
CA LEU A 403 -2.70 -2.00 -12.15
C LEU A 403 -2.91 -3.46 -12.57
N ALA A 404 -3.78 -4.19 -11.87
CA ALA A 404 -4.06 -5.59 -12.19
C ALA A 404 -4.54 -5.77 -13.64
N TYR A 405 -5.30 -4.81 -14.19
CA TYR A 405 -5.77 -4.86 -15.58
C TYR A 405 -4.65 -4.88 -16.62
N TYR A 406 -3.46 -4.38 -16.27
CA TYR A 406 -2.28 -4.47 -17.12
C TYR A 406 -1.36 -5.61 -16.71
N VAL A 407 -1.22 -5.87 -15.41
CA VAL A 407 -0.37 -6.96 -14.89
C VAL A 407 -0.91 -8.33 -15.30
N VAL A 408 -2.22 -8.57 -15.32
CA VAL A 408 -2.78 -9.87 -15.71
C VAL A 408 -2.44 -10.21 -17.17
N PRO A 409 -2.72 -9.37 -18.17
CA PRO A 409 -2.26 -9.62 -19.54
C PRO A 409 -0.74 -9.69 -19.66
N LEU A 410 -0.02 -8.79 -18.98
CA LEU A 410 1.44 -8.70 -19.09
C LEU A 410 2.15 -9.92 -18.49
N ILE A 411 1.79 -10.28 -17.26
CA ILE A 411 2.48 -11.26 -16.41
C ILE A 411 1.80 -12.63 -16.48
N PHE A 412 0.47 -12.72 -16.52
CA PHE A 412 -0.22 -14.01 -16.61
C PHE A 412 -0.42 -14.46 -18.06
N GLN A 413 -0.24 -13.55 -19.04
CA GLN A 413 -0.45 -13.84 -20.47
C GLN A 413 -1.86 -14.39 -20.73
N LYS A 414 -2.83 -13.84 -19.99
CA LYS A 414 -4.25 -14.17 -20.07
C LYS A 414 -5.05 -12.89 -20.24
N GLU A 415 -6.15 -13.01 -20.96
CA GLU A 415 -7.14 -11.95 -21.13
C GLU A 415 -8.29 -12.12 -20.13
N TYR A 416 -8.93 -11.02 -19.77
CA TYR A 416 -10.15 -11.06 -18.95
C TYR A 416 -11.33 -11.58 -19.78
N TYR A 417 -12.04 -12.60 -19.28
CA TYR A 417 -13.22 -13.16 -19.94
C TYR A 417 -14.37 -12.14 -20.00
N LEU A 418 -14.66 -11.48 -18.88
CA LEU A 418 -15.78 -10.53 -18.76
C LEU A 418 -15.28 -9.08 -18.85
N LYS A 419 -14.74 -8.69 -20.03
CA LYS A 419 -14.20 -7.34 -20.27
C LYS A 419 -15.22 -6.22 -19.98
N GLY A 420 -16.51 -6.47 -20.18
CA GLY A 420 -17.57 -5.54 -19.82
C GLY A 420 -17.62 -5.24 -18.32
N LEU A 421 -17.52 -6.27 -17.47
CA LEU A 421 -17.49 -6.10 -16.01
C LEU A 421 -16.20 -5.42 -15.54
N ALA A 422 -15.06 -5.73 -16.16
CA ALA A 422 -13.80 -5.06 -15.87
C ALA A 422 -13.91 -3.54 -16.05
N ARG A 423 -14.63 -3.07 -17.07
CA ARG A 423 -14.87 -1.62 -17.31
C ARG A 423 -15.76 -0.97 -16.25
N ILE A 424 -16.69 -1.73 -15.69
CA ILE A 424 -17.68 -1.21 -14.71
C ILE A 424 -17.11 -1.24 -13.30
N GLN A 425 -16.24 -2.21 -12.98
CA GLN A 425 -15.71 -2.45 -11.63
C GLN A 425 -15.10 -1.20 -10.97
N PRO A 426 -14.27 -0.37 -11.64
CA PRO A 426 -13.71 0.82 -11.02
C PRO A 426 -14.78 1.82 -10.55
N TYR A 427 -15.86 1.96 -11.31
CA TYR A 427 -16.97 2.85 -10.99
C TYR A 427 -17.82 2.32 -9.84
N LEU A 428 -18.16 1.03 -9.85
CA LEU A 428 -18.92 0.42 -8.75
C LEU A 428 -18.12 0.46 -7.45
N PHE A 429 -16.82 0.14 -7.52
CA PHE A 429 -15.95 0.15 -6.35
C PHE A 429 -15.72 1.58 -5.85
N GLY A 430 -15.29 2.50 -6.71
CA GLY A 430 -15.03 3.89 -6.33
C GLY A 430 -16.30 4.62 -5.86
N GLY A 431 -17.42 4.41 -6.54
CA GLY A 431 -18.72 4.94 -6.13
C GLY A 431 -19.18 4.39 -4.78
N GLY A 432 -19.06 3.07 -4.59
CA GLY A 432 -19.43 2.41 -3.33
C GLY A 432 -18.57 2.81 -2.13
N ILE A 433 -17.30 3.19 -2.34
CA ILE A 433 -16.45 3.73 -1.26
C ILE A 433 -16.75 5.20 -0.96
N THR A 434 -17.30 5.93 -1.92
CA THR A 434 -17.63 7.35 -1.75
C THR A 434 -18.96 7.57 -1.03
N LEU A 435 -19.92 6.64 -1.21
CA LEU A 435 -21.20 6.60 -0.50
C LEU A 435 -21.01 6.08 0.94
#